data_AF-A0A3D1XM71-F1
#
_entry.id   AF-A0A3D1XM71-F1
#
_cell.length_a   1.000
_cell.length_b   1.000
_cell.length_c   1.000
_cell.angle_alpha   90.00
_cell.angle_beta   90.00
_cell.angle_gamma   90.00
#
_symmetry.space_group_name_H-M   'P 1'
#
loop_
_entity.id
_entity.type
_entity.pdbx_description
1 polymer ?
#
loop_
_entity_poly.entity_id
_entity_poly.type
_entity_poly.pdbx_seq_one_letter_code
_entity_poly.pdbx_strand_id
1 'polypeptide(L)'
;MNPSLFIKSQNRLPLLTEAGKKYSGLEHSKSPELCQRVTAFFYYLDEHIGFPETDEGRENQSVFNLLLQSLYPEIMIDLADLIYVQHERPAVYLNLDHIHMNLKKNKVALSDSTDQINEKFSILFQELAKTIQDNPLLLSDARIVRLLSESYSIYLFQTENFPWDNPMEMIPPGLKSSIMDVATGLAGFRLIHDWPKDYPKLILTDNLPFIIMGLTHFVKLSGKTNVEILNIDFPDGPLGRSCGCILANKFLHHLQRGDRKKFLQWAIEALEVDGLLLILDTDLECQILRRGQKPEYGDKLIHGYKETLVEIEENFCETLIKDVRHVGFDVSHFDFHEYEDETDAYSQHPGDDLSIKFIGLEIMANKRQAAAGN
;
A
#
# COMPACT_ATOMS: atom_id res chain seq x y z
N MET A 1 8.77 -25.71 -13.92
CA MET A 1 8.15 -25.13 -12.71
C MET A 1 9.05 -25.48 -11.55
N ASN A 2 9.65 -24.49 -10.89
CA ASN A 2 10.31 -24.76 -9.62
C ASN A 2 9.26 -25.16 -8.59
N PRO A 3 9.53 -26.15 -7.73
CA PRO A 3 8.61 -26.51 -6.66
C PRO A 3 8.41 -25.31 -5.72
N SER A 4 7.16 -25.06 -5.31
CA SER A 4 6.81 -23.99 -4.37
C SER A 4 7.48 -24.24 -3.02
N LEU A 5 8.16 -23.23 -2.46
CA LEU A 5 8.84 -23.34 -1.16
C LEU A 5 7.85 -23.60 -0.02
N PHE A 6 6.69 -22.95 -0.07
CA PHE A 6 5.59 -23.15 0.86
C PHE A 6 4.47 -23.97 0.18
N ILE A 7 3.92 -24.94 0.91
CA ILE A 7 2.85 -25.82 0.42
C ILE A 7 1.66 -25.87 1.37
N LYS A 8 0.50 -26.19 0.80
CA LYS A 8 -0.82 -26.21 1.48
C LYS A 8 -1.29 -27.63 1.80
N SER A 9 -0.56 -28.67 1.37
CA SER A 9 -0.98 -30.07 1.57
C SER A 9 -1.09 -30.40 3.06
N GLN A 10 -1.94 -31.36 3.40
CA GLN A 10 -2.04 -31.85 4.79
C GLN A 10 -0.80 -32.65 5.21
N ASN A 11 -0.15 -33.33 4.26
CA ASN A 11 1.15 -33.95 4.46
C ASN A 11 2.23 -32.91 4.14
N ARG A 12 2.65 -32.17 5.16
CA ARG A 12 3.68 -31.13 5.09
C ARG A 12 4.41 -31.04 6.43
N LEU A 13 5.64 -30.55 6.39
CA LEU A 13 6.30 -30.06 7.60
C LEU A 13 5.59 -28.78 8.06
N PRO A 14 5.44 -28.56 9.38
CA PRO A 14 4.83 -27.33 9.89
C PRO A 14 5.63 -26.10 9.48
N LEU A 15 5.00 -24.94 9.43
CA LEU A 15 5.71 -23.67 9.29
C LEU A 15 6.57 -23.40 10.53
N LEU A 16 6.03 -23.71 11.71
CA LEU A 16 6.64 -23.46 13.01
C LEU A 16 7.15 -24.73 13.70
N THR A 17 8.40 -24.67 14.13
CA THR A 17 9.01 -25.62 15.07
C THR A 17 9.07 -25.01 16.47
N GLU A 18 9.40 -25.81 17.49
CA GLU A 18 9.67 -25.31 18.85
C GLU A 18 10.80 -24.27 18.89
N ALA A 19 11.68 -24.26 17.89
CA ALA A 19 12.70 -23.23 17.75
C ALA A 19 12.06 -21.90 17.32
N GLY A 20 11.28 -21.86 16.23
CA GLY A 20 10.66 -20.62 15.73
C GLY A 20 9.65 -20.02 16.70
N LYS A 21 8.95 -20.85 17.47
CA LYS A 21 7.98 -20.42 18.49
C LYS A 21 8.58 -19.59 19.64
N LYS A 22 9.90 -19.53 19.77
CA LYS A 22 10.58 -18.73 20.81
C LYS A 22 10.57 -17.24 20.52
N TYR A 23 10.59 -16.83 19.25
CA TYR A 23 10.62 -15.42 18.83
C TYR A 23 11.59 -14.53 19.62
N SER A 24 12.81 -15.02 19.91
CA SER A 24 13.74 -14.33 20.82
C SER A 24 14.17 -12.93 20.38
N GLY A 25 14.05 -12.59 19.10
CA GLY A 25 14.27 -11.23 18.58
C GLY A 25 13.22 -10.21 19.03
N LEU A 26 12.02 -10.68 19.39
CA LEU A 26 10.94 -9.84 19.93
C LEU A 26 11.10 -9.58 21.44
N GLU A 27 11.99 -10.31 22.12
CA GLU A 27 12.24 -10.13 23.55
C GLU A 27 12.81 -8.72 23.81
N HIS A 28 12.17 -8.02 24.77
CA HIS A 28 12.49 -6.65 25.15
C HIS A 28 12.16 -5.56 24.11
N SER A 29 11.32 -5.86 23.12
CA SER A 29 10.73 -4.85 22.25
C SER A 29 9.97 -3.79 23.05
N LYS A 30 9.99 -2.54 22.55
CA LYS A 30 9.22 -1.42 23.10
C LYS A 30 7.75 -1.42 22.66
N SER A 31 7.37 -2.27 21.71
CA SER A 31 6.02 -2.36 21.15
C SER A 31 5.43 -3.77 21.41
N PRO A 32 5.03 -4.08 22.66
CA PRO A 32 4.54 -5.41 23.02
C PRO A 32 3.29 -5.83 22.23
N GLU A 33 2.43 -4.87 21.85
CA GLU A 33 1.24 -5.13 21.03
C GLU A 33 1.62 -5.64 19.64
N LEU A 34 2.65 -5.07 19.01
CA LEU A 34 3.15 -5.54 17.70
C LEU A 34 3.78 -6.92 17.82
N CYS A 35 4.56 -7.19 18.88
CA CYS A 35 5.14 -8.51 19.12
C CYS A 35 4.08 -9.61 19.25
N GLN A 36 2.98 -9.32 19.95
CA GLN A 36 1.86 -10.26 20.08
C GLN A 36 1.22 -10.54 18.71
N ARG A 37 1.12 -9.53 17.84
CA ARG A 37 0.57 -9.69 16.49
C ARG A 37 1.48 -10.48 15.56
N VAL A 38 2.80 -10.25 15.60
CA VAL A 38 3.79 -11.09 14.88
C VAL A 38 3.59 -12.56 15.27
N THR A 39 3.55 -12.82 16.57
CA THR A 39 3.37 -14.17 17.10
C THR A 39 2.05 -14.78 16.61
N ALA A 40 0.93 -14.06 16.80
CA ALA A 40 -0.39 -14.53 16.39
C ALA A 40 -0.50 -14.77 14.87
N PHE A 41 0.15 -13.94 14.05
CA PHE A 41 0.17 -14.06 12.60
C PHE A 41 0.82 -15.36 12.16
N PHE A 42 2.04 -15.62 12.61
CA PHE A 42 2.76 -16.83 12.21
C PHE A 42 2.14 -18.11 12.80
N TYR A 43 1.58 -18.06 14.01
CA TYR A 43 0.80 -19.19 14.54
C TYR A 43 -0.42 -19.50 13.69
N TYR A 44 -1.14 -18.47 13.22
CA TYR A 44 -2.29 -18.68 12.34
C TYR A 44 -1.85 -19.21 10.97
N LEU A 45 -0.73 -18.71 10.44
CA LEU A 45 -0.22 -19.12 9.14
C LEU A 45 0.25 -20.59 9.14
N ASP A 46 0.79 -21.09 10.26
CA ASP A 46 1.19 -22.50 10.46
C ASP A 46 0.05 -23.50 10.19
N GLU A 47 -1.18 -23.10 10.52
CA GLU A 47 -2.37 -23.92 10.26
C GLU A 47 -2.67 -24.07 8.76
N HIS A 48 -2.17 -23.15 7.93
CA HIS A 48 -2.55 -23.02 6.52
C HIS A 48 -1.45 -23.41 5.53
N ILE A 49 -0.19 -23.15 5.87
CA ILE A 49 0.96 -23.43 5.01
C ILE A 49 2.08 -24.12 5.80
N GLY A 50 3.10 -24.60 5.10
CA GLY A 50 4.28 -25.24 5.67
C GLY A 50 5.25 -25.64 4.56
N PHE A 51 6.15 -26.57 4.83
CA PHE A 51 7.21 -26.95 3.88
C PHE A 51 7.01 -28.38 3.34
N PRO A 52 7.49 -28.68 2.11
CA PRO A 52 7.55 -30.04 1.61
C PRO A 52 8.31 -30.99 2.55
N GLU A 53 7.88 -32.25 2.63
CA GLU A 53 8.59 -33.30 3.37
C GLU A 53 9.79 -33.84 2.57
N THR A 54 10.69 -32.93 2.20
CA THR A 54 11.93 -33.20 1.45
C THR A 54 13.14 -32.69 2.23
N ASP A 55 14.36 -33.09 1.86
CA ASP A 55 15.57 -32.59 2.51
C ASP A 55 15.69 -31.06 2.36
N GLU A 56 15.41 -30.54 1.17
CA GLU A 56 15.33 -29.10 0.90
C GLU A 56 14.23 -28.42 1.73
N GLY A 57 13.05 -29.04 1.87
CA GLY A 57 11.97 -28.52 2.70
C GLY A 57 12.33 -28.46 4.19
N ARG A 58 13.11 -29.42 4.70
CA ARG A 58 13.63 -29.39 6.09
C ARG A 58 14.69 -28.28 6.27
N GLU A 59 15.55 -28.10 5.28
CA GLU A 59 16.53 -27.01 5.29
C GLU A 59 15.82 -25.65 5.32
N ASN A 60 14.88 -25.43 4.40
CA ASN A 60 14.07 -24.22 4.32
C ASN A 60 13.29 -23.97 5.61
N GLN A 61 12.69 -25.01 6.19
CA GLN A 61 12.02 -24.93 7.50
C GLN A 61 12.98 -24.46 8.60
N SER A 62 14.19 -25.04 8.66
CA SER A 62 15.20 -24.69 9.66
C SER A 62 15.63 -23.23 9.51
N VAL A 63 15.91 -22.78 8.29
CA VAL A 63 16.32 -21.41 8.00
C VAL A 63 15.18 -20.43 8.27
N PHE A 64 13.95 -20.76 7.89
CA PHE A 64 12.78 -19.93 8.19
C PHE A 64 12.56 -19.78 9.70
N ASN A 65 12.69 -20.85 10.48
CA ASN A 65 12.55 -20.78 11.93
C ASN A 65 13.69 -20.00 12.60
N LEU A 66 14.87 -19.98 12.00
CA LEU A 66 15.97 -19.10 12.41
C LEU A 66 15.66 -17.62 12.11
N LEU A 67 15.06 -17.32 10.96
CA LEU A 67 14.53 -15.98 10.66
C LEU A 67 13.51 -15.56 11.71
N LEU A 68 12.52 -16.41 12.03
CA LEU A 68 11.50 -16.13 13.05
C LEU A 68 12.09 -15.82 14.43
N GLN A 69 13.16 -16.51 14.83
CA GLN A 69 13.86 -16.24 16.09
C GLN A 69 14.56 -14.88 16.13
N SER A 70 14.85 -14.29 14.97
CA SER A 70 15.61 -13.04 14.85
C SER A 70 14.77 -11.86 14.38
N LEU A 71 13.46 -12.07 14.20
CA LEU A 71 12.52 -11.04 13.78
C LEU A 71 12.48 -9.82 14.69
N TYR A 72 12.02 -8.73 14.09
CA TYR A 72 11.67 -7.47 14.70
C TYR A 72 10.17 -7.18 14.51
N PRO A 73 9.54 -6.37 15.36
CA PRO A 73 8.10 -6.12 15.29
C PRO A 73 7.62 -5.57 13.94
N GLU A 74 8.42 -4.71 13.32
CA GLU A 74 8.11 -4.03 12.05
C GLU A 74 8.05 -4.97 10.84
N ILE A 75 8.41 -6.25 10.98
CA ILE A 75 8.25 -7.25 9.93
C ILE A 75 6.80 -7.35 9.43
N MET A 76 5.82 -7.04 10.28
CA MET A 76 4.41 -7.00 9.88
C MET A 76 4.11 -5.89 8.87
N ILE A 77 4.87 -4.79 8.93
CA ILE A 77 4.78 -3.66 8.01
C ILE A 77 5.38 -4.08 6.68
N ASP A 78 6.58 -4.65 6.71
CA ASP A 78 7.27 -5.15 5.53
C ASP A 78 6.42 -6.21 4.79
N LEU A 79 5.79 -7.14 5.53
CA LEU A 79 4.87 -8.12 4.94
C LEU A 79 3.62 -7.46 4.36
N ALA A 80 3.02 -6.50 5.07
CA ALA A 80 1.86 -5.80 4.58
C ALA A 80 2.16 -5.03 3.29
N ASP A 81 3.32 -4.38 3.23
CA ASP A 81 3.79 -3.65 2.05
C ASP A 81 3.92 -4.60 0.86
N LEU A 82 4.55 -5.77 1.04
CA LEU A 82 4.66 -6.77 -0.03
C LEU A 82 3.33 -7.39 -0.46
N ILE A 83 2.39 -7.60 0.46
CA ILE A 83 1.14 -8.33 0.16
C ILE A 83 0.07 -7.43 -0.44
N TYR A 84 -0.10 -6.20 0.08
CA TYR A 84 -1.27 -5.37 -0.23
C TYR A 84 -0.96 -4.07 -0.97
N VAL A 85 0.22 -3.49 -0.79
CA VAL A 85 0.48 -2.09 -1.17
C VAL A 85 1.82 -1.89 -1.86
N GLN A 86 2.32 -2.93 -2.55
CA GLN A 86 3.58 -2.89 -3.30
C GLN A 86 3.58 -1.85 -4.44
N HIS A 87 2.40 -1.43 -4.90
CA HIS A 87 2.26 -0.34 -5.87
C HIS A 87 2.41 1.04 -5.20
N GLU A 88 2.09 1.17 -3.91
CA GLU A 88 2.25 2.41 -3.13
C GLU A 88 3.62 2.52 -2.42
N ARG A 89 4.25 1.37 -2.11
CA ARG A 89 5.57 1.28 -1.46
C ARG A 89 6.60 0.66 -2.41
N PRO A 90 7.66 1.41 -2.75
CA PRO A 90 8.79 0.84 -3.46
C PRO A 90 9.50 -0.27 -2.66
N ALA A 91 10.49 -0.91 -3.27
CA ALA A 91 11.08 -2.18 -2.88
C ALA A 91 11.25 -2.39 -1.35
N VAL A 92 10.67 -3.49 -0.86
CA VAL A 92 10.68 -3.87 0.56
C VAL A 92 11.71 -4.96 0.79
N TYR A 93 12.64 -4.70 1.71
CA TYR A 93 13.72 -5.61 2.07
C TYR A 93 13.71 -5.90 3.57
N LEU A 94 14.17 -7.09 3.94
CA LEU A 94 14.41 -7.43 5.35
C LEU A 94 15.45 -6.47 5.94
N ASN A 95 15.19 -5.98 7.15
CA ASN A 95 16.17 -5.23 7.92
C ASN A 95 17.24 -6.19 8.50
N LEU A 96 18.23 -6.53 7.66
CA LEU A 96 19.30 -7.46 8.00
C LEU A 96 20.15 -6.97 9.18
N ASP A 97 20.32 -5.66 9.34
CA ASP A 97 21.03 -5.08 10.49
C ASP A 97 20.33 -5.42 11.81
N HIS A 98 19.01 -5.24 11.87
CA HIS A 98 18.21 -5.60 13.05
C HIS A 98 18.23 -7.11 13.29
N ILE A 99 18.09 -7.91 12.25
CA ILE A 99 18.19 -9.38 12.31
C ILE A 99 19.54 -9.79 12.90
N HIS A 100 20.66 -9.24 12.41
CA HIS A 100 22.01 -9.56 12.89
C HIS A 100 22.22 -9.11 14.33
N MET A 101 21.68 -7.95 14.72
CA MET A 101 21.69 -7.50 16.12
C MET A 101 20.99 -8.51 17.03
N ASN A 102 19.82 -9.01 16.63
CA ASN A 102 19.06 -9.99 17.40
C ASN A 102 19.77 -11.35 17.47
N LEU A 103 20.33 -11.84 16.35
CA LEU A 103 21.12 -13.08 16.33
C LEU A 103 22.33 -13.00 17.27
N LYS A 104 23.05 -11.87 17.26
CA LYS A 104 24.21 -11.63 18.16
C LYS A 104 23.78 -11.60 19.63
N LYS A 105 22.71 -10.86 19.95
CA LYS A 105 22.17 -10.73 21.31
C LYS A 105 21.79 -12.10 21.89
N ASN A 106 21.18 -12.94 21.07
CA ASN A 106 20.69 -14.27 21.46
C ASN A 106 21.73 -15.39 21.29
N LYS A 107 22.98 -15.05 20.94
CA LYS A 107 24.11 -15.97 20.78
C LYS A 107 23.79 -17.16 19.87
N VAL A 108 23.05 -16.90 18.79
CA VAL A 108 22.65 -17.95 17.85
C VAL A 108 23.84 -18.27 16.93
N ALA A 109 24.26 -19.53 16.91
CA ALA A 109 25.34 -19.99 16.03
C ALA A 109 24.79 -20.26 14.62
N LEU A 110 25.45 -19.69 13.60
CA LEU A 110 25.14 -19.95 12.20
C LEU A 110 26.01 -21.11 11.70
N SER A 111 25.42 -22.04 10.94
CA SER A 111 26.15 -23.12 10.26
C SER A 111 26.80 -22.66 8.96
N ASP A 112 26.16 -21.70 8.29
CA ASP A 112 26.54 -21.16 6.99
C ASP A 112 27.20 -19.78 7.16
N SER A 113 27.80 -19.27 6.08
CA SER A 113 28.27 -17.88 6.06
C SER A 113 27.09 -16.89 6.22
N THR A 114 27.35 -15.72 6.78
CA THR A 114 26.32 -14.70 6.99
C THR A 114 25.63 -14.30 5.69
N ASP A 115 26.37 -14.18 4.59
CA ASP A 115 25.82 -13.76 3.29
C ASP A 115 24.86 -14.81 2.73
N GLN A 116 25.22 -16.10 2.82
CA GLN A 116 24.34 -17.20 2.39
C GLN A 116 23.05 -17.27 3.22
N ILE A 117 23.13 -17.03 4.53
CA ILE A 117 21.95 -16.99 5.40
C ILE A 117 21.04 -15.81 5.02
N ASN A 118 21.61 -14.62 4.77
CA ASN A 118 20.85 -13.42 4.41
C ASN A 118 20.10 -13.61 3.09
N GLU A 119 20.74 -14.23 2.10
CA GLU A 119 20.12 -14.56 0.82
C GLU A 119 18.94 -15.52 1.03
N LYS A 120 19.14 -16.61 1.77
CA LYS A 120 18.06 -17.57 2.07
C LYS A 120 16.91 -16.93 2.85
N PHE A 121 17.19 -16.04 3.81
CA PHE A 121 16.16 -15.28 4.53
C PHE A 121 15.33 -14.42 3.57
N SER A 122 16.00 -13.68 2.69
CA SER A 122 15.34 -12.79 1.73
C SER A 122 14.45 -13.58 0.77
N ILE A 123 14.95 -14.72 0.24
CA ILE A 123 14.19 -15.62 -0.62
C ILE A 123 12.95 -16.15 0.11
N LEU A 124 13.11 -16.69 1.32
CA LEU A 124 11.99 -17.25 2.08
C LEU A 124 10.94 -16.19 2.46
N PHE A 125 11.37 -14.95 2.74
CA PHE A 125 10.48 -13.86 3.06
C PHE A 125 9.65 -13.39 1.85
N GLN A 126 10.30 -13.22 0.70
CA GLN A 126 9.62 -12.86 -0.54
C GLN A 126 8.65 -13.96 -0.99
N GLU A 127 9.07 -15.23 -0.94
CA GLU A 127 8.22 -16.37 -1.29
C GLU A 127 7.06 -16.56 -0.31
N LEU A 128 7.21 -16.15 0.96
CA LEU A 128 6.11 -16.13 1.92
C LEU A 128 5.03 -15.11 1.51
N ALA A 129 5.44 -13.88 1.22
CA ALA A 129 4.52 -12.82 0.78
C ALA A 129 3.79 -13.23 -0.50
N LYS A 130 4.54 -13.74 -1.49
CA LYS A 130 3.99 -14.27 -2.74
C LYS A 130 3.03 -15.43 -2.51
N THR A 131 3.35 -16.36 -1.61
CA THR A 131 2.46 -17.49 -1.27
C THR A 131 1.10 -17.00 -0.73
N ILE A 132 1.10 -15.90 0.02
CA ILE A 132 -0.14 -15.28 0.53
C ILE A 132 -0.87 -14.56 -0.61
N GLN A 133 -0.17 -13.75 -1.39
CA GLN A 133 -0.71 -12.96 -2.50
C GLN A 133 -1.34 -13.84 -3.59
N ASP A 134 -0.64 -14.91 -4.01
CA ASP A 134 -1.10 -15.85 -5.05
C ASP A 134 -2.22 -16.78 -4.54
N ASN A 135 -2.59 -16.70 -3.27
CA ASN A 135 -3.65 -17.49 -2.68
C ASN A 135 -4.85 -16.63 -2.30
N PRO A 136 -5.91 -16.59 -3.12
CA PRO A 136 -7.12 -15.81 -2.81
C PRO A 136 -7.70 -16.12 -1.43
N LEU A 137 -7.62 -17.37 -0.95
CA LEU A 137 -8.12 -17.75 0.37
C LEU A 137 -7.32 -17.13 1.52
N LEU A 138 -6.01 -16.91 1.36
CA LEU A 138 -5.17 -16.26 2.37
C LEU A 138 -5.19 -14.74 2.22
N LEU A 139 -5.12 -14.26 0.98
CA LEU A 139 -5.18 -12.83 0.66
C LEU A 139 -6.45 -12.17 1.18
N SER A 140 -7.60 -12.86 1.11
CA SER A 140 -8.87 -12.36 1.62
C SER A 140 -9.23 -12.89 3.01
N ASP A 141 -8.32 -13.57 3.71
CA ASP A 141 -8.60 -14.12 5.05
C ASP A 141 -8.74 -12.98 6.07
N ALA A 142 -9.90 -12.90 6.72
CA ALA A 142 -10.22 -11.81 7.64
C ALA A 142 -9.24 -11.70 8.83
N ARG A 143 -8.62 -12.79 9.28
CA ARG A 143 -7.64 -12.75 10.38
C ARG A 143 -6.28 -12.28 9.88
N ILE A 144 -5.84 -12.74 8.71
CA ILE A 144 -4.59 -12.27 8.07
C ILE A 144 -4.69 -10.76 7.80
N VAL A 145 -5.75 -10.33 7.12
CA VAL A 145 -5.97 -8.91 6.80
C VAL A 145 -5.96 -8.09 8.09
N ARG A 146 -6.71 -8.52 9.13
CA ARG A 146 -6.77 -7.81 10.42
C ARG A 146 -5.42 -7.71 11.12
N LEU A 147 -4.68 -8.81 11.18
CA LEU A 147 -3.38 -8.83 11.86
C LEU A 147 -2.38 -7.90 11.19
N LEU A 148 -2.33 -7.89 9.86
CA LEU A 148 -1.45 -7.00 9.10
C LEU A 148 -1.93 -5.55 9.19
N SER A 149 -3.22 -5.27 8.91
CA SER A 149 -3.75 -3.90 8.86
C SER A 149 -3.70 -3.17 10.19
N GLU A 150 -4.04 -3.86 11.28
CA GLU A 150 -3.98 -3.26 12.62
C GLU A 150 -2.54 -3.14 13.13
N SER A 151 -1.62 -4.03 12.72
CA SER A 151 -0.19 -3.84 13.00
C SER A 151 0.33 -2.58 12.31
N TYR A 152 -0.06 -2.36 11.04
CA TYR A 152 0.25 -1.15 10.29
C TYR A 152 -0.23 0.11 11.01
N SER A 153 -1.51 0.10 11.37
CA SER A 153 -2.15 1.17 12.13
C SER A 153 -1.43 1.49 13.45
N ILE A 154 -1.10 0.46 14.25
CA ILE A 154 -0.41 0.63 15.53
C ILE A 154 0.99 1.21 15.33
N TYR A 155 1.75 0.68 14.36
CA TYR A 155 3.09 1.16 14.06
C TYR A 155 3.07 2.65 13.70
N LEU A 156 2.21 3.06 12.76
CA LEU A 156 2.08 4.45 12.37
C LEU A 156 1.63 5.34 13.54
N PHE A 157 0.75 4.84 14.40
CA PHE A 157 0.27 5.60 15.56
C PHE A 157 1.36 5.80 16.61
N GLN A 158 2.23 4.82 16.81
CA GLN A 158 3.31 4.89 17.80
C GLN A 158 4.53 5.69 17.32
N THR A 159 4.81 5.64 16.01
CA THR A 159 6.03 6.21 15.44
C THR A 159 5.82 7.53 14.73
N GLU A 160 4.58 7.86 14.35
CA GLU A 160 4.23 9.00 13.49
C GLU A 160 5.02 9.00 12.17
N ASN A 161 5.51 7.83 11.74
CA ASN A 161 6.33 7.68 10.54
C ASN A 161 5.45 7.54 9.29
N PHE A 162 5.07 8.67 8.70
CA PHE A 162 4.30 8.73 7.47
C PHE A 162 5.21 9.15 6.31
N PRO A 163 5.72 8.21 5.47
CA PRO A 163 6.65 8.54 4.39
C PRO A 163 5.96 9.07 3.13
N TRP A 164 4.64 9.24 3.17
CA TRP A 164 3.82 9.72 2.05
C TRP A 164 3.67 11.23 2.07
N ASP A 165 3.42 11.81 0.90
CA ASP A 165 3.00 13.20 0.75
C ASP A 165 1.74 13.47 1.58
N ASN A 166 1.57 14.70 2.06
CA ASN A 166 0.43 15.09 2.89
C ASN A 166 -0.68 15.71 2.03
N PRO A 167 -1.80 15.01 1.75
CA PRO A 167 -2.87 15.56 0.91
C PRO A 167 -3.57 16.76 1.57
N MET A 168 -3.35 17.01 2.87
CA MET A 168 -3.81 18.23 3.55
C MET A 168 -3.34 19.50 2.84
N GLU A 169 -2.16 19.49 2.24
CA GLU A 169 -1.57 20.68 1.61
C GLU A 169 -2.36 21.16 0.39
N MET A 170 -3.12 20.26 -0.24
CA MET A 170 -3.98 20.59 -1.36
C MET A 170 -5.28 21.27 -0.92
N ILE A 171 -5.71 21.08 0.33
CA ILE A 171 -7.04 21.50 0.79
C ILE A 171 -7.05 23.01 1.06
N PRO A 172 -7.88 23.80 0.34
CA PRO A 172 -7.96 25.22 0.58
C PRO A 172 -8.44 25.56 2.00
N PRO A 173 -7.86 26.58 2.65
CA PRO A 173 -8.28 26.97 3.97
C PRO A 173 -9.72 27.49 3.96
N GLY A 174 -10.46 27.22 5.03
CA GLY A 174 -11.79 27.80 5.26
C GLY A 174 -12.97 27.04 4.62
N LEU A 175 -12.73 25.86 4.05
CA LEU A 175 -13.81 24.93 3.69
C LEU A 175 -14.64 24.57 4.92
N LYS A 176 -15.97 24.68 4.80
CA LYS A 176 -16.93 24.40 5.88
C LYS A 176 -17.70 23.09 5.68
N SER A 177 -17.87 22.69 4.42
CA SER A 177 -18.55 21.45 4.03
C SER A 177 -17.63 20.24 4.17
N SER A 178 -18.21 19.04 4.13
CA SER A 178 -17.44 17.79 4.20
C SER A 178 -16.47 17.65 3.03
N ILE A 179 -15.37 16.95 3.28
CA ILE A 179 -14.28 16.70 2.32
C ILE A 179 -14.17 15.20 2.13
N MET A 180 -14.14 14.75 0.87
CA MET A 180 -14.00 13.35 0.50
C MET A 180 -12.66 13.11 -0.19
N ASP A 181 -11.86 12.19 0.34
CA ASP A 181 -10.64 11.70 -0.30
C ASP A 181 -10.92 10.36 -0.99
N VAL A 182 -10.71 10.32 -2.31
CA VAL A 182 -11.03 9.15 -3.14
C VAL A 182 -9.83 8.22 -3.25
N ALA A 183 -10.04 6.92 -3.04
CA ALA A 183 -8.97 5.90 -3.04
C ALA A 183 -7.77 6.33 -2.20
N THR A 184 -8.03 6.58 -0.92
CA THR A 184 -7.11 7.25 0.01
C THR A 184 -5.80 6.48 0.23
N GLY A 185 -5.80 5.16 0.02
CA GLY A 185 -4.64 4.30 0.22
C GLY A 185 -4.00 4.49 1.60
N LEU A 186 -2.67 4.45 1.64
CA LEU A 186 -1.89 4.67 2.86
C LEU A 186 -1.79 6.14 3.28
N ALA A 187 -2.00 7.08 2.36
CA ALA A 187 -2.00 8.51 2.66
C ALA A 187 -3.12 8.90 3.64
N GLY A 188 -4.22 8.14 3.65
CA GLY A 188 -5.32 8.29 4.59
C GLY A 188 -4.90 8.27 6.07
N PHE A 189 -3.86 7.51 6.45
CA PHE A 189 -3.36 7.50 7.82
C PHE A 189 -2.79 8.86 8.24
N ARG A 190 -2.03 9.51 7.33
CA ARG A 190 -1.47 10.84 7.55
C ARG A 190 -2.57 11.89 7.64
N LEU A 191 -3.57 11.80 6.75
CA LEU A 191 -4.75 12.66 6.79
C LEU A 191 -5.45 12.57 8.15
N ILE A 192 -5.73 11.37 8.67
CA ILE A 192 -6.39 11.21 9.99
C ILE A 192 -5.57 11.85 11.11
N HIS A 193 -4.25 11.62 11.10
CA HIS A 193 -3.33 12.15 12.11
C HIS A 193 -3.41 13.68 12.16
N ASP A 194 -3.24 14.32 11.01
CA ASP A 194 -3.17 15.78 10.89
C ASP A 194 -4.56 16.44 10.94
N TRP A 195 -5.66 15.71 10.73
CA TRP A 195 -7.00 16.30 10.64
C TRP A 195 -7.46 16.98 11.94
N PRO A 196 -7.64 18.31 11.98
CA PRO A 196 -8.04 18.98 13.22
C PRO A 196 -9.44 18.55 13.69
N LYS A 197 -9.68 18.56 15.01
CA LYS A 197 -10.98 18.14 15.57
C LYS A 197 -12.12 19.10 15.27
N ASP A 198 -11.80 20.36 15.02
CA ASP A 198 -12.70 21.45 14.67
C ASP A 198 -12.88 21.63 13.15
N TYR A 199 -12.16 20.86 12.34
CA TYR A 199 -12.37 20.83 10.90
C TYR A 199 -13.68 20.13 10.52
N PRO A 200 -14.19 20.39 9.30
CA PRO A 200 -15.33 19.67 8.75
C PRO A 200 -15.13 18.16 8.76
N LYS A 201 -16.22 17.45 8.47
CA LYS A 201 -16.18 16.00 8.35
C LYS A 201 -15.26 15.59 7.20
N LEU A 202 -14.26 14.77 7.52
CA LEU A 202 -13.42 14.07 6.55
C LEU A 202 -14.05 12.71 6.24
N ILE A 203 -14.17 12.39 4.96
CA ILE A 203 -14.64 11.11 4.46
C ILE A 203 -13.49 10.49 3.67
N LEU A 204 -12.94 9.40 4.17
CA LEU A 204 -11.90 8.63 3.47
C LEU A 204 -12.55 7.42 2.82
N THR A 205 -12.20 7.14 1.58
CA THR A 205 -12.79 6.04 0.80
C THR A 205 -11.70 5.14 0.23
N ASP A 206 -11.96 3.85 0.21
CA ASP A 206 -11.11 2.83 -0.40
C ASP A 206 -11.93 1.54 -0.62
N ASN A 207 -11.42 0.56 -1.36
CA ASN A 207 -12.07 -0.74 -1.55
C ASN A 207 -11.24 -1.91 -0.99
N LEU A 208 -9.96 -1.69 -0.65
CA LEU A 208 -9.06 -2.74 -0.23
C LEU A 208 -9.31 -3.06 1.25
N PRO A 209 -9.69 -4.31 1.62
CA PRO A 209 -10.01 -4.66 3.01
C PRO A 209 -8.88 -4.34 4.00
N PHE A 210 -7.63 -4.44 3.55
CA PHE A 210 -6.45 -4.05 4.33
C PHE A 210 -6.47 -2.56 4.70
N ILE A 211 -6.66 -1.67 3.72
CA ILE A 211 -6.72 -0.22 3.93
C ILE A 211 -7.91 0.15 4.80
N ILE A 212 -9.12 -0.33 4.45
CA ILE A 212 -10.35 -0.03 5.20
C ILE A 212 -10.24 -0.41 6.66
N MET A 213 -9.71 -1.60 6.96
CA MET A 213 -9.56 -2.06 8.34
C MET A 213 -8.46 -1.31 9.08
N GLY A 214 -7.34 -1.01 8.41
CA GLY A 214 -6.24 -0.23 8.96
C GLY A 214 -6.66 1.19 9.35
N LEU A 215 -7.31 1.92 8.44
CA LEU A 215 -7.82 3.27 8.67
C LEU A 215 -8.91 3.28 9.76
N THR A 216 -9.85 2.33 9.71
CA THR A 216 -10.90 2.21 10.74
C THR A 216 -10.29 1.98 12.13
N HIS A 217 -9.26 1.15 12.23
CA HIS A 217 -8.53 0.93 13.47
C HIS A 217 -7.79 2.20 13.91
N PHE A 218 -7.14 2.90 12.98
CA PHE A 218 -6.39 4.13 13.27
C PHE A 218 -7.30 5.26 13.77
N VAL A 219 -8.46 5.49 13.15
CA VAL A 219 -9.46 6.47 13.63
C VAL A 219 -9.85 6.21 15.08
N LYS A 220 -10.05 4.94 15.45
CA LYS A 220 -10.37 4.53 16.84
C LYS A 220 -9.21 4.83 17.79
N LEU A 221 -7.97 4.53 17.41
CA LEU A 221 -6.78 4.84 18.21
C LEU A 221 -6.61 6.36 18.40
N SER A 222 -6.80 7.14 17.34
CA SER A 222 -6.66 8.61 17.37
C SER A 222 -7.81 9.32 18.09
N GLY A 223 -8.92 8.64 18.37
CA GLY A 223 -10.09 9.22 19.02
C GLY A 223 -10.75 10.35 18.21
N LYS A 224 -10.59 10.34 16.87
CA LYS A 224 -11.17 11.35 15.97
C LYS A 224 -12.64 11.01 15.74
N THR A 225 -13.52 11.99 15.92
CA THR A 225 -14.98 11.81 15.76
C THR A 225 -15.52 12.46 14.49
N ASN A 226 -14.73 13.30 13.83
CA ASN A 226 -15.07 13.98 12.58
C ASN A 226 -14.48 13.30 11.33
N VAL A 227 -14.11 12.02 11.44
CA VAL A 227 -13.60 11.21 10.33
C VAL A 227 -14.50 10.00 10.11
N GLU A 228 -14.89 9.75 8.86
CA GLU A 228 -15.66 8.59 8.42
C GLU A 228 -14.84 7.80 7.39
N ILE A 229 -14.80 6.47 7.53
CA ILE A 229 -14.18 5.56 6.56
C ILE A 229 -15.30 4.84 5.81
N LEU A 230 -15.25 4.83 4.48
CA LEU A 230 -16.22 4.12 3.63
C LEU A 230 -15.52 3.09 2.75
N ASN A 231 -16.07 1.88 2.72
CA ASN A 231 -15.71 0.87 1.73
C ASN A 231 -16.48 1.16 0.43
N ILE A 232 -15.80 1.74 -0.55
CA ILE A 232 -16.34 2.20 -1.82
C ILE A 232 -15.33 1.88 -2.90
N ASP A 233 -15.85 1.37 -4.02
CA ASP A 233 -15.10 1.24 -5.25
C ASP A 233 -15.49 2.35 -6.25
N PHE A 234 -14.55 2.76 -7.07
CA PHE A 234 -14.74 3.78 -8.10
C PHE A 234 -14.61 3.11 -9.49
N PRO A 235 -15.38 3.56 -10.49
CA PRO A 235 -15.98 4.89 -10.63
C PRO A 235 -17.39 5.09 -10.06
N ASP A 236 -18.01 4.06 -9.48
CA ASP A 236 -19.43 4.11 -9.09
C ASP A 236 -19.70 5.05 -7.90
N GLY A 237 -18.76 5.15 -6.95
CA GLY A 237 -18.82 6.09 -5.82
C GLY A 237 -20.03 5.90 -4.88
N PRO A 238 -20.10 6.63 -3.75
CA PRO A 238 -21.28 6.61 -2.91
C PRO A 238 -22.43 7.41 -3.56
N LEU A 239 -23.59 6.77 -3.72
CA LEU A 239 -24.80 7.43 -4.20
C LEU A 239 -25.46 8.30 -3.12
N GLY A 240 -26.02 9.43 -3.53
CA GLY A 240 -26.87 10.28 -2.67
C GLY A 240 -26.13 11.06 -1.58
N ARG A 241 -24.78 11.15 -1.65
CA ARG A 241 -23.97 11.97 -0.76
C ARG A 241 -23.54 13.25 -1.46
N SER A 242 -23.58 14.37 -0.73
CA SER A 242 -22.99 15.64 -1.17
C SER A 242 -21.77 16.00 -0.33
N CYS A 243 -20.76 16.60 -0.96
CA CYS A 243 -19.58 17.12 -0.28
C CYS A 243 -19.15 18.45 -0.89
N GLY A 244 -18.41 19.25 -0.13
CA GLY A 244 -17.90 20.54 -0.62
C GLY A 244 -16.56 20.42 -1.34
N CYS A 245 -15.83 19.32 -1.12
CA CYS A 245 -14.56 19.07 -1.77
C CYS A 245 -14.37 17.56 -2.01
N ILE A 246 -13.89 17.22 -3.21
CA ILE A 246 -13.42 15.88 -3.58
C ILE A 246 -11.93 16.00 -3.91
N LEU A 247 -11.12 15.19 -3.25
CA LEU A 247 -9.69 15.04 -3.49
C LEU A 247 -9.46 13.73 -4.24
N ALA A 248 -8.79 13.79 -5.38
CA ALA A 248 -8.33 12.64 -6.14
C ALA A 248 -6.81 12.73 -6.31
N ASN A 249 -6.07 12.12 -5.38
CA ASN A 249 -4.62 12.16 -5.34
C ASN A 249 -4.04 10.81 -5.80
N LYS A 250 -3.20 10.81 -6.83
CA LYS A 250 -2.54 9.63 -7.42
C LYS A 250 -3.51 8.47 -7.67
N PHE A 251 -4.72 8.76 -8.17
CA PHE A 251 -5.78 7.76 -8.32
C PHE A 251 -6.27 7.58 -9.77
N LEU A 252 -6.43 8.67 -10.54
CA LEU A 252 -7.12 8.60 -11.83
C LEU A 252 -6.30 7.87 -12.89
N HIS A 253 -4.98 7.73 -12.71
CA HIS A 253 -4.14 6.87 -13.56
C HIS A 253 -4.39 5.37 -13.36
N HIS A 254 -5.07 4.96 -12.27
CA HIS A 254 -5.54 3.58 -12.11
C HIS A 254 -6.87 3.31 -12.83
N LEU A 255 -7.47 4.32 -13.46
CA LEU A 255 -8.73 4.17 -14.20
C LEU A 255 -8.49 4.25 -15.70
N GLN A 256 -9.04 3.26 -16.43
CA GLN A 256 -9.23 3.37 -17.87
C GLN A 256 -10.04 4.64 -18.20
N ARG A 257 -9.76 5.28 -19.34
CA ARG A 257 -10.42 6.56 -19.71
C ARG A 257 -11.94 6.52 -19.63
N GLY A 258 -12.57 5.41 -20.01
CA GLY A 258 -14.02 5.25 -19.92
C GLY A 258 -14.54 5.34 -18.47
N ASP A 259 -13.86 4.69 -17.54
CA ASP A 259 -14.21 4.69 -16.12
C ASP A 259 -13.84 6.01 -15.45
N ARG A 260 -12.73 6.63 -15.82
CA ARG A 260 -12.37 7.98 -15.39
C ARG A 260 -13.45 9.02 -15.77
N LYS A 261 -14.05 8.91 -16.96
CA LYS A 261 -15.20 9.77 -17.34
C LYS A 261 -16.43 9.53 -16.47
N LYS A 262 -16.73 8.27 -16.13
CA LYS A 262 -17.80 7.95 -15.18
C LYS A 262 -17.52 8.52 -13.80
N PHE A 263 -16.28 8.41 -13.33
CA PHE A 263 -15.84 9.01 -12.07
C PHE A 263 -16.05 10.53 -12.07
N LEU A 264 -15.62 11.22 -13.13
CA LEU A 264 -15.79 12.68 -13.23
C LEU A 264 -17.28 13.07 -13.26
N GLN A 265 -18.13 12.28 -13.92
CA GLN A 265 -19.57 12.48 -13.93
C GLN A 265 -20.18 12.30 -12.53
N TRP A 266 -19.77 11.26 -11.80
CA TRP A 266 -20.16 11.09 -10.40
C TRP A 266 -19.66 12.26 -9.54
N ALA A 267 -18.41 12.69 -9.71
CA ALA A 267 -17.81 13.75 -8.91
C ALA A 267 -18.55 15.09 -9.07
N ILE A 268 -18.92 15.47 -10.30
CA ILE A 268 -19.68 16.71 -10.51
C ILE A 268 -21.10 16.62 -9.93
N GLU A 269 -21.70 15.43 -9.90
CA GLU A 269 -23.02 15.22 -9.29
C GLU A 269 -22.96 15.27 -7.76
N ALA A 270 -21.93 14.65 -7.17
CA ALA A 270 -21.70 14.57 -5.73
C ALA A 270 -21.21 15.88 -5.09
N LEU A 271 -20.62 16.80 -5.87
CA LEU A 271 -20.21 18.09 -5.33
C LEU A 271 -21.40 19.03 -5.07
N GLU A 272 -21.34 19.75 -3.96
CA GLU A 272 -22.22 20.90 -3.70
C GLU A 272 -21.97 22.01 -4.73
N VAL A 273 -22.93 22.93 -4.90
CA VAL A 273 -22.71 24.12 -5.73
C VAL A 273 -21.52 24.91 -5.18
N ASP A 274 -20.64 25.36 -6.06
CA ASP A 274 -19.35 25.99 -5.76
C ASP A 274 -18.32 25.06 -5.08
N GLY A 275 -18.63 23.76 -4.97
CA GLY A 275 -17.73 22.73 -4.48
C GLY A 275 -16.52 22.51 -5.39
N LEU A 276 -15.46 21.96 -4.80
CA LEU A 276 -14.15 21.81 -5.42
C LEU A 276 -13.83 20.35 -5.77
N LEU A 277 -13.28 20.13 -6.95
CA LEU A 277 -12.56 18.92 -7.33
C LEU A 277 -11.08 19.28 -7.41
N LEU A 278 -10.26 18.60 -6.61
CA LEU A 278 -8.81 18.76 -6.59
C LEU A 278 -8.18 17.45 -7.05
N ILE A 279 -7.38 17.50 -8.11
CA ILE A 279 -6.71 16.36 -8.69
C ILE A 279 -5.21 16.62 -8.66
N LEU A 280 -4.44 15.70 -8.09
CA LEU A 280 -2.99 15.63 -8.22
C LEU A 280 -2.66 14.25 -8.75
N ASP A 281 -2.04 14.16 -9.92
CA ASP A 281 -1.85 12.87 -10.57
C ASP A 281 -0.60 12.82 -11.47
N THR A 282 -0.24 11.63 -11.93
CA THR A 282 0.94 11.41 -12.77
C THR A 282 0.68 10.35 -13.84
N ASP A 283 1.46 10.36 -14.92
CA ASP A 283 1.51 9.23 -15.87
C ASP A 283 2.65 8.23 -15.59
N LEU A 284 3.27 8.32 -14.40
CA LEU A 284 4.46 7.54 -14.02
C LEU A 284 4.30 6.05 -14.28
N GLU A 285 3.24 5.44 -13.77
CA GLU A 285 3.00 4.00 -13.92
C GLU A 285 2.85 3.57 -15.39
N CYS A 286 2.25 4.43 -16.22
CA CYS A 286 2.15 4.21 -17.66
C CYS A 286 3.54 4.21 -18.31
N GLN A 287 4.42 5.12 -17.89
CA GLN A 287 5.79 5.19 -18.38
C GLN A 287 6.62 3.98 -17.90
N ILE A 288 6.39 3.48 -16.68
CA ILE A 288 6.99 2.24 -16.19
C ILE A 288 6.55 1.06 -17.06
N LEU A 289 5.24 0.90 -17.32
CA LEU A 289 4.72 -0.17 -18.17
C LEU A 289 5.37 -0.18 -19.56
N ARG A 290 5.51 0.99 -20.20
CA ARG A 290 6.14 1.10 -21.51
C ARG A 290 7.62 0.78 -21.48
N ARG A 291 8.39 1.37 -20.55
CA ARG A 291 9.82 1.08 -20.42
C ARG A 291 10.06 -0.39 -20.07
N GLY A 292 9.19 -0.96 -19.24
CA GLY A 292 9.19 -2.36 -18.82
C GLY A 292 9.02 -3.38 -19.95
N GLN A 293 8.62 -2.96 -21.15
CA GLN A 293 8.62 -3.81 -22.34
C GLN A 293 10.04 -4.14 -22.84
N LYS A 294 11.03 -3.31 -22.51
CA LYS A 294 12.44 -3.56 -22.84
C LYS A 294 13.07 -4.44 -21.75
N PRO A 295 13.76 -5.54 -22.10
CA PRO A 295 14.38 -6.42 -21.09
C PRO A 295 15.33 -5.69 -20.13
N GLU A 296 16.13 -4.74 -20.64
CA GLU A 296 17.08 -3.93 -19.85
C GLU A 296 16.47 -3.12 -18.70
N TYR A 297 15.18 -2.81 -18.79
CA TYR A 297 14.40 -2.12 -17.75
C TYR A 297 13.46 -3.09 -17.04
N GLY A 298 12.78 -3.91 -17.84
CA GLY A 298 11.78 -4.86 -17.40
C GLY A 298 12.29 -5.96 -16.47
N ASP A 299 13.52 -6.42 -16.67
CA ASP A 299 14.16 -7.46 -15.86
C ASP A 299 14.73 -6.90 -14.55
N LYS A 300 14.80 -5.58 -14.40
CA LYS A 300 15.19 -4.92 -13.16
C LYS A 300 14.01 -4.61 -12.26
N LEU A 301 12.79 -4.55 -12.78
CA LEU A 301 11.61 -4.21 -11.99
C LEU A 301 11.37 -5.26 -10.90
N ILE A 302 10.83 -4.81 -9.77
CA ILE A 302 10.33 -5.69 -8.70
C ILE A 302 9.42 -6.76 -9.30
N HIS A 303 9.68 -8.02 -8.95
CA HIS A 303 8.86 -9.15 -9.40
C HIS A 303 7.39 -8.94 -9.00
N GLY A 304 6.48 -9.04 -9.96
CA GLY A 304 5.04 -8.81 -9.72
C GLY A 304 4.59 -7.35 -9.84
N TYR A 305 5.51 -6.39 -9.93
CA TYR A 305 5.16 -4.96 -9.96
C TYR A 305 4.43 -4.57 -11.25
N LYS A 306 4.78 -5.15 -12.40
CA LYS A 306 4.10 -4.82 -13.66
C LYS A 306 2.64 -5.23 -13.63
N GLU A 307 2.34 -6.32 -12.94
CA GLU A 307 1.02 -6.90 -12.80
C GLU A 307 0.08 -6.04 -11.94
N THR A 308 0.62 -5.09 -11.16
CA THR A 308 -0.18 -4.15 -10.36
C THR A 308 -0.56 -2.87 -11.12
N LEU A 309 0.07 -2.59 -12.26
CA LEU A 309 -0.10 -1.32 -12.98
C LEU A 309 -1.25 -1.39 -13.99
N VAL A 310 -1.88 -0.23 -14.24
CA VAL A 310 -2.97 -0.11 -15.21
C VAL A 310 -2.48 0.56 -16.49
N GLU A 311 -2.70 -0.08 -17.64
CA GLU A 311 -2.35 0.49 -18.94
C GLU A 311 -3.33 1.62 -19.32
N ILE A 312 -2.86 2.86 -19.39
CA ILE A 312 -3.65 4.04 -19.77
C ILE A 312 -3.18 4.67 -21.07
N GLU A 313 -3.99 5.56 -21.66
CA GLU A 313 -3.65 6.21 -22.93
C GLU A 313 -2.42 7.13 -22.85
N GLU A 314 -1.74 7.30 -23.99
CA GLU A 314 -0.45 8.00 -24.00
C GLU A 314 -0.49 9.48 -23.64
N ASN A 315 -1.61 10.13 -23.91
CA ASN A 315 -1.83 11.54 -23.63
C ASN A 315 -2.72 11.73 -22.40
N PHE A 316 -2.41 10.98 -21.33
CA PHE A 316 -3.16 10.99 -20.07
C PHE A 316 -3.45 12.40 -19.56
N CYS A 317 -2.42 13.23 -19.41
CA CYS A 317 -2.56 14.61 -18.92
C CYS A 317 -3.51 15.45 -19.80
N GLU A 318 -3.33 15.41 -21.13
CA GLU A 318 -4.18 16.17 -22.05
C GLU A 318 -5.63 15.69 -22.08
N THR A 319 -5.85 14.38 -21.99
CA THR A 319 -7.20 13.81 -22.03
C THR A 319 -7.94 14.04 -20.72
N LEU A 320 -7.25 13.94 -19.58
CA LEU A 320 -7.82 14.21 -18.28
C LEU A 320 -8.37 15.64 -18.20
N ILE A 321 -7.58 16.66 -18.54
CA ILE A 321 -8.04 18.06 -18.49
C ILE A 321 -9.19 18.34 -19.48
N LYS A 322 -9.16 17.71 -20.66
CA LYS A 322 -10.26 17.80 -21.64
C LYS A 322 -11.54 17.16 -21.09
N ASP A 323 -11.41 15.99 -20.45
CA ASP A 323 -12.54 15.24 -19.90
C ASP A 323 -13.14 15.96 -18.68
N VAL A 324 -12.33 16.57 -17.80
CA VAL A 324 -12.79 17.44 -16.69
C VAL A 324 -13.65 18.59 -17.21
N ARG A 325 -13.14 19.33 -18.22
CA ARG A 325 -13.89 20.44 -18.85
C ARG A 325 -15.16 19.95 -19.55
N HIS A 326 -15.09 18.79 -20.21
CA HIS A 326 -16.21 18.23 -20.95
C HIS A 326 -17.40 17.87 -20.05
N VAL A 327 -17.13 17.36 -18.84
CA VAL A 327 -18.18 17.04 -17.84
C VAL A 327 -18.86 18.30 -17.29
N GLY A 328 -18.25 19.48 -17.46
CA GLY A 328 -18.85 20.77 -17.11
C GLY A 328 -18.22 21.45 -15.90
N PHE A 329 -17.08 20.96 -15.43
CA PHE A 329 -16.29 21.67 -14.41
C PHE A 329 -15.68 22.96 -14.97
N ASP A 330 -15.67 23.99 -14.14
CA ASP A 330 -14.91 25.20 -14.38
C ASP A 330 -13.49 25.04 -13.81
N VAL A 331 -12.50 24.96 -14.68
CA VAL A 331 -11.10 24.77 -14.24
C VAL A 331 -10.51 26.12 -13.86
N SER A 332 -10.27 26.31 -12.57
CA SER A 332 -9.67 27.53 -12.01
C SER A 332 -8.14 27.48 -11.98
N HIS A 333 -7.56 26.27 -11.89
CA HIS A 333 -6.12 26.05 -11.96
C HIS A 333 -5.81 24.75 -12.72
N PHE A 334 -4.77 24.80 -13.56
CA PHE A 334 -4.19 23.63 -14.20
C PHE A 334 -2.70 23.89 -14.39
N ASP A 335 -1.88 23.00 -13.85
CA ASP A 335 -0.43 23.01 -14.03
C ASP A 335 0.08 21.59 -14.29
N PHE A 336 1.21 21.48 -14.97
CA PHE A 336 1.87 20.19 -15.20
C PHE A 336 3.36 20.39 -15.36
N HIS A 337 4.12 19.40 -14.90
CA HIS A 337 5.57 19.42 -14.92
C HIS A 337 6.10 18.07 -15.42
N GLU A 338 7.12 18.12 -16.26
CA GLU A 338 7.90 16.92 -16.61
C GLU A 338 8.96 16.69 -15.54
N TYR A 339 9.03 15.46 -15.07
CA TYR A 339 10.01 14.98 -14.11
C TYR A 339 10.92 13.97 -14.81
N GLU A 340 12.20 14.02 -14.46
CA GLU A 340 13.19 13.00 -14.76
C GLU A 340 13.72 12.47 -13.44
N ASP A 341 13.47 11.20 -13.18
CA ASP A 341 13.87 10.51 -11.97
C ASP A 341 14.85 9.37 -12.31
N GLU A 342 15.76 9.09 -11.41
CA GLU A 342 16.73 8.01 -11.48
C GLU A 342 16.77 7.37 -10.10
N THR A 343 16.13 6.20 -9.98
CA THR A 343 15.79 5.62 -8.69
C THR A 343 15.82 4.10 -8.72
N ASP A 344 16.30 3.46 -7.66
CA ASP A 344 16.23 2.01 -7.45
C ASP A 344 14.93 1.59 -6.74
N ALA A 345 14.04 2.54 -6.46
CA ALA A 345 12.79 2.33 -5.72
C ALA A 345 11.93 1.21 -6.35
N TYR A 346 11.87 1.12 -7.68
CA TYR A 346 11.11 0.09 -8.39
C TYR A 346 11.95 -1.12 -8.80
N SER A 347 13.22 -1.16 -8.39
CA SER A 347 14.16 -2.22 -8.74
C SER A 347 14.10 -3.37 -7.75
N GLN A 348 14.20 -4.61 -8.25
CA GLN A 348 14.42 -5.79 -7.40
C GLN A 348 15.86 -5.88 -6.87
N HIS A 349 16.76 -5.03 -7.34
CA HIS A 349 18.16 -4.98 -6.94
C HIS A 349 18.49 -3.59 -6.37
N PRO A 350 18.76 -3.47 -5.07
CA PRO A 350 19.20 -2.20 -4.48
C PRO A 350 20.41 -1.61 -5.20
N GLY A 351 20.36 -0.32 -5.52
CA GLY A 351 21.38 0.41 -6.26
C GLY A 351 21.39 0.20 -7.77
N ASP A 352 20.51 -0.64 -8.33
CA ASP A 352 20.28 -0.71 -9.78
C ASP A 352 19.22 0.31 -10.19
N ASP A 353 19.67 1.55 -10.44
CA ASP A 353 18.78 2.65 -10.77
C ASP A 353 18.00 2.42 -12.08
N LEU A 354 16.74 2.85 -12.04
CA LEU A 354 15.81 2.92 -13.16
C LEU A 354 15.57 4.38 -13.52
N SER A 355 16.15 4.83 -14.62
CA SER A 355 15.81 6.13 -15.17
C SER A 355 14.38 6.13 -15.70
N ILE A 356 13.58 7.12 -15.35
CA ILE A 356 12.22 7.31 -15.84
C ILE A 356 11.90 8.80 -16.04
N LYS A 357 11.14 9.09 -17.11
CA LYS A 357 10.57 10.42 -17.35
C LYS A 357 9.07 10.30 -17.33
N PHE A 358 8.40 11.20 -16.64
CA PHE A 358 6.95 11.21 -16.47
C PHE A 358 6.44 12.63 -16.25
N ILE A 359 5.14 12.82 -16.38
CA ILE A 359 4.44 14.08 -16.18
C ILE A 359 3.62 13.96 -14.90
N GLY A 360 3.82 14.91 -13.98
CA GLY A 360 2.89 15.18 -12.90
C GLY A 360 1.99 16.36 -13.26
N LEU A 361 0.75 16.35 -12.79
CA LEU A 361 -0.23 17.40 -13.05
C LEU A 361 -1.06 17.72 -11.81
N GLU A 362 -1.51 18.96 -11.74
CA GLU A 362 -2.45 19.46 -10.75
C GLU A 362 -3.65 20.12 -11.44
N ILE A 363 -4.87 19.78 -11.03
CA ILE A 363 -6.11 20.43 -11.51
C ILE A 363 -6.93 20.86 -10.30
N MET A 364 -7.30 22.14 -10.26
CA MET A 364 -8.36 22.63 -9.39
C MET A 364 -9.55 23.04 -10.25
N ALA A 365 -10.71 22.48 -9.92
CA ALA A 365 -11.92 22.64 -10.68
C ALA A 365 -13.13 22.88 -9.76
N ASN A 366 -14.07 23.71 -10.21
CA ASN A 366 -15.24 24.09 -9.44
C ASN A 366 -16.52 23.62 -10.14
N LYS A 367 -17.48 23.14 -9.36
CA LYS A 367 -18.86 22.96 -9.82
C LYS A 367 -19.56 24.31 -9.83
N ARG A 368 -19.81 24.89 -11.01
CA ARG A 368 -20.62 26.11 -11.12
C ARG A 368 -22.11 25.81 -11.08
N GLN A 369 -22.88 26.78 -10.59
CA GLN A 369 -24.32 26.79 -10.77
C GLN A 369 -24.63 26.83 -12.27
N ALA A 370 -25.44 25.89 -12.77
CA ALA A 370 -25.91 25.95 -14.15
C ALA A 370 -26.59 27.31 -14.35
N ALA A 371 -26.11 28.10 -15.32
CA ALA A 371 -26.73 29.38 -15.63
C ALA A 371 -28.21 29.12 -15.90
N ALA A 372 -29.09 29.75 -15.12
CA ALA A 372 -30.52 29.72 -15.39
C ALA A 372 -30.69 30.25 -16.82
N GLY A 373 -31.06 29.35 -17.74
CA GLY A 373 -31.32 29.72 -19.13
C GLY A 373 -32.41 30.80 -19.15
N ASN A 374 -32.03 31.99 -19.60
CA ASN A 374 -32.98 33.05 -19.93
C ASN A 374 -33.81 32.67 -21.15
#